data_AF-A0A2W4WPY2-F1
#
_entry.id   AF-A0A2W4WPY2-F1
#
_cell.length_a   1.000
_cell.length_b   1.000
_cell.length_c   1.000
_cell.angle_alpha   90.00
_cell.angle_beta   90.00
_cell.angle_gamma   90.00
#
_symmetry.space_group_name_H-M   'P 1'
#
loop_
_entity.id
_entity.type
_entity.pdbx_description
1 polymer ?
#
loop_
_entity_poly.entity_id
_entity_poly.type
_entity_poly.pdbx_seq_one_letter_code
_entity_poly.pdbx_strand_id
1 'polypeptide(L)'
;VEVSGTLSPGNSPGQLVVAGSVTQLAGSTLQVDIDGLTVGNGAGHYDTLVLTGGSSIYTADGTLAPILRGITAPANNTFTPDVGDTFVIVTAEGGVAGTFDALTQPGSGLAAGTRFDVIYGDNTIALAVTMADYSLLTGGLRNARSAGAALQGVRPDAGTGTGDVGAFFDSLAGLNEAQLAAAFQQVAGDVHATGLEGAHRNSRIGRAAVRSRLSETEPSRHLWGEIVGADADIDGDDTANGFDYRSGGLVVGLDAPVGNGWNVGGAFAYVDGVARGDGRAEVESYQALAYARWTHGSLFSNSSIGYSVDRYDIRRSVGLSTGVEELTSTPDGETIAVEFEFGRTLQALGGQVDVLGGVSWEEVSRDSVEEIGAATVALSFADTEDDTTRLRLGARYGRDMQSSGMTVRPYAQAYLVHATESGGADANATLHGATFTTASADPGQTGLETGLGFVATLSESLELYAHYRGDFTENQTEHGARLGARLAW
;
A
#
# COMPACT_ATOMS: atom_id res chain seq x y z
N VAL A 1 -25.79 -44.78 3.85
CA VAL A 1 -25.70 -44.94 5.33
C VAL A 1 -26.29 -43.69 5.94
N GLU A 2 -27.24 -43.84 6.87
CA GLU A 2 -27.77 -42.72 7.65
C GLU A 2 -27.20 -42.81 9.07
N VAL A 3 -26.71 -41.69 9.60
CA VAL A 3 -26.06 -41.65 10.90
C VAL A 3 -26.87 -40.71 11.81
N SER A 4 -27.40 -41.27 12.90
CA SER A 4 -28.17 -40.55 13.92
C SER A 4 -27.46 -40.45 15.27
N GLY A 5 -26.22 -40.94 15.36
CA GLY A 5 -25.38 -40.95 16.56
C GLY A 5 -23.94 -40.55 16.22
N THR A 6 -22.96 -41.14 16.90
CA THR A 6 -21.54 -40.89 16.60
C THR A 6 -21.02 -41.82 15.52
N LEU A 7 -20.47 -41.26 14.45
CA LEU A 7 -19.60 -41.94 13.50
C LEU A 7 -18.14 -41.60 13.81
N SER A 8 -17.32 -42.60 14.07
CA SER A 8 -15.86 -42.47 14.24
C SER A 8 -15.18 -43.46 13.28
N PRO A 9 -14.39 -43.00 12.31
CA PRO A 9 -13.75 -43.87 11.32
C PRO A 9 -12.71 -44.85 11.90
N GLY A 10 -12.80 -46.14 11.53
CA GLY A 10 -11.72 -47.11 11.72
C GLY A 10 -11.41 -47.51 13.17
N ASN A 11 -10.13 -47.76 13.46
CA ASN A 11 -9.59 -48.12 14.78
C ASN A 11 -8.71 -46.99 15.36
N SER A 12 -9.10 -45.72 15.17
CA SER A 12 -8.66 -44.55 15.96
C SER A 12 -7.15 -44.31 16.19
N PRO A 13 -6.49 -43.45 15.40
CA PRO A 13 -6.93 -42.98 14.09
C PRO A 13 -7.00 -44.13 13.09
N GLY A 14 -7.86 -44.04 12.07
CA GLY A 14 -8.04 -45.04 11.02
C GLY A 14 -8.86 -44.58 9.82
N GLN A 15 -8.97 -45.46 8.83
CA GLN A 15 -9.73 -45.20 7.60
C GLN A 15 -11.01 -46.04 7.53
N LEU A 16 -12.14 -45.39 7.24
CA LEU A 16 -13.41 -46.04 6.92
C LEU A 16 -13.75 -45.79 5.45
N VAL A 17 -13.92 -46.87 4.68
CA VAL A 17 -14.32 -46.81 3.27
C VAL A 17 -15.77 -47.27 3.14
N VAL A 18 -16.61 -46.45 2.51
CA VAL A 18 -18.02 -46.75 2.25
C VAL A 18 -18.27 -46.75 0.73
N ALA A 19 -18.78 -47.85 0.20
CA ALA A 19 -19.23 -47.93 -1.19
C ALA A 19 -20.70 -47.46 -1.28
N GLY A 20 -20.91 -46.14 -1.25
CA GLY A 20 -22.24 -45.52 -1.27
C GLY A 20 -22.30 -44.20 -0.49
N SER A 21 -23.42 -43.50 -0.59
CA SER A 21 -23.63 -42.22 0.12
C SER A 21 -23.69 -42.38 1.64
N VAL A 22 -23.24 -41.35 2.36
CA VAL A 22 -23.34 -41.22 3.82
C VAL A 22 -24.04 -39.90 4.13
N THR A 23 -25.06 -39.96 4.98
CA THR A 23 -25.81 -38.79 5.42
C THR A 23 -25.70 -38.71 6.93
N GLN A 24 -25.01 -37.68 7.42
CA GLN A 24 -25.14 -37.25 8.81
C GLN A 24 -26.51 -36.60 8.97
N LEU A 25 -27.21 -36.93 10.06
CA LEU A 25 -28.50 -36.34 10.39
C LEU A 25 -28.33 -35.28 11.49
N ALA A 26 -29.25 -34.33 11.59
CA ALA A 26 -29.28 -33.39 12.70
C ALA A 26 -29.14 -34.09 14.08
N GLY A 27 -28.27 -33.56 14.93
CA GLY A 27 -27.94 -34.12 16.26
C GLY A 27 -26.96 -35.30 16.26
N SER A 28 -26.52 -35.77 15.08
CA SER A 28 -25.43 -36.75 14.96
C SER A 28 -24.05 -36.10 15.16
N THR A 29 -23.00 -36.92 15.25
CA THR A 29 -21.61 -36.45 15.37
C THR A 29 -20.68 -37.22 14.44
N LEU A 30 -19.84 -36.52 13.68
CA LEU A 30 -18.62 -37.10 13.11
C LEU A 30 -17.48 -36.81 14.08
N GLN A 31 -16.95 -37.86 14.73
CA GLN A 31 -15.75 -37.75 15.54
C GLN A 31 -14.53 -38.11 14.69
N VAL A 32 -13.49 -37.27 14.76
CA VAL A 32 -12.25 -37.46 14.00
C VAL A 32 -11.08 -37.47 14.98
N ASP A 33 -10.37 -38.59 15.04
CA ASP A 33 -9.17 -38.73 15.86
C ASP A 33 -7.94 -38.25 15.06
N ILE A 34 -7.17 -37.31 15.61
CA ILE A 34 -5.98 -36.73 14.97
C ILE A 34 -4.77 -36.94 15.90
N ASP A 35 -3.83 -37.78 15.48
CA ASP A 35 -2.57 -38.06 16.23
C ASP A 35 -1.33 -37.91 15.33
N GLY A 36 -1.46 -37.19 14.22
CA GLY A 36 -0.39 -36.78 13.31
C GLY A 36 -0.92 -36.28 11.97
N LEU A 37 0.01 -36.01 11.04
CA LEU A 37 -0.26 -35.29 9.80
C LEU A 37 -0.59 -36.18 8.59
N THR A 38 -0.58 -37.50 8.73
CA THR A 38 -0.71 -38.40 7.57
C THR A 38 -1.95 -39.28 7.65
N VAL A 39 -2.51 -39.69 6.52
CA VAL A 39 -3.59 -40.70 6.53
C VAL A 39 -3.02 -42.06 6.90
N GLY A 40 -3.67 -42.78 7.82
CA GLY A 40 -3.23 -44.12 8.22
C GLY A 40 -3.89 -44.61 9.49
N ASN A 41 -3.25 -45.55 10.19
CA ASN A 41 -3.79 -46.13 11.42
C ASN A 41 -2.82 -45.93 12.58
N GLY A 42 -3.31 -45.43 13.71
CA GLY A 42 -2.50 -45.24 14.93
C GLY A 42 -1.68 -43.96 14.97
N ALA A 43 -0.63 -43.95 15.78
CA ALA A 43 0.21 -42.78 16.01
C ALA A 43 0.85 -42.22 14.72
N GLY A 44 0.87 -40.89 14.59
CA GLY A 44 1.35 -40.20 13.39
C GLY A 44 0.29 -40.02 12.31
N HIS A 45 -0.94 -40.50 12.56
CA HIS A 45 -2.03 -40.50 11.58
C HIS A 45 -3.30 -39.78 12.05
N TYR A 46 -4.25 -39.58 11.13
CA TYR A 46 -5.59 -39.04 11.42
C TYR A 46 -6.72 -39.80 10.71
N ASP A 47 -7.93 -39.69 11.25
CA ASP A 47 -9.14 -40.37 10.76
C ASP A 47 -9.57 -39.89 9.37
N THR A 48 -9.98 -40.83 8.52
CA THR A 48 -10.57 -40.51 7.20
C THR A 48 -11.82 -41.32 6.90
N LEU A 49 -12.81 -40.66 6.32
CA LEU A 49 -14.01 -41.27 5.74
C LEU A 49 -13.97 -41.11 4.21
N VAL A 50 -13.90 -42.24 3.50
CA VAL A 50 -13.79 -42.27 2.04
C VAL A 50 -15.03 -42.92 1.44
N LEU A 51 -15.79 -42.16 0.66
CA LEU A 51 -16.95 -42.62 -0.09
C LEU A 51 -16.55 -42.89 -1.54
N THR A 52 -16.72 -44.15 -1.95
CA THR A 52 -16.37 -44.63 -3.29
C THR A 52 -17.62 -44.87 -4.14
N GLY A 53 -17.50 -44.69 -5.46
CA GLY A 53 -18.59 -44.68 -6.43
C GLY A 53 -18.98 -43.25 -6.83
N GLY A 54 -19.00 -42.96 -8.13
CA GLY A 54 -19.23 -41.60 -8.66
C GLY A 54 -20.61 -40.97 -8.37
N SER A 55 -21.52 -41.70 -7.71
CA SER A 55 -22.80 -41.17 -7.20
C SER A 55 -22.86 -41.11 -5.67
N SER A 56 -21.75 -41.40 -4.98
CA SER A 56 -21.68 -41.45 -3.53
C SER A 56 -21.42 -40.07 -2.96
N ILE A 57 -22.48 -39.48 -2.41
CA ILE A 57 -22.47 -38.13 -1.84
C ILE A 57 -22.30 -38.23 -0.32
N TYR A 58 -21.46 -37.37 0.25
CA TYR A 58 -21.46 -37.11 1.69
C TYR A 58 -22.39 -35.93 1.99
N THR A 59 -23.41 -36.15 2.81
CA THR A 59 -24.29 -35.07 3.29
C THR A 59 -23.91 -34.72 4.73
N ALA A 60 -23.38 -33.51 4.93
CA ALA A 60 -23.01 -32.97 6.22
C ALA A 60 -24.22 -32.31 6.91
N ASP A 61 -24.35 -32.61 8.20
CA ASP A 61 -25.33 -32.08 9.17
C ASP A 61 -24.77 -32.42 10.57
N GLY A 62 -25.38 -31.90 11.64
CA GLY A 62 -24.97 -32.21 13.02
C GLY A 62 -23.60 -31.63 13.38
N THR A 63 -22.83 -32.33 14.22
CA THR A 63 -21.58 -31.79 14.80
C THR A 63 -20.33 -32.50 14.28
N LEU A 64 -19.31 -31.74 13.91
CA LEU A 64 -17.94 -32.25 13.72
C LEU A 64 -17.15 -32.11 15.01
N ALA A 65 -16.48 -33.16 15.45
CA ALA A 65 -15.75 -33.21 16.72
C ALA A 65 -14.35 -33.83 16.54
N PRO A 66 -13.34 -33.03 16.15
CA PRO A 66 -11.96 -33.48 16.22
C PRO A 66 -11.50 -33.68 17.66
N ILE A 67 -10.73 -34.73 17.91
CA ILE A 67 -10.03 -34.94 19.18
C ILE A 67 -8.53 -35.17 18.94
N LEU A 68 -7.72 -34.57 19.82
CA LEU A 68 -6.25 -34.69 19.81
C LEU A 68 -5.74 -35.47 21.04
N ARG A 69 -6.60 -35.70 22.05
CA ARG A 69 -6.27 -36.35 23.32
C ARG A 69 -7.41 -37.27 23.74
N GLY A 70 -7.06 -38.34 24.46
CA GLY A 70 -8.01 -39.40 24.82
C GLY A 70 -8.28 -40.40 23.69
N ILE A 71 -7.45 -40.41 22.65
CA ILE A 71 -7.52 -41.34 21.51
C ILE A 71 -7.04 -42.71 21.96
N THR A 72 -7.76 -43.76 21.56
CA THR A 72 -7.43 -45.14 21.96
C THR A 72 -6.11 -45.64 21.33
N ALA A 73 -5.49 -46.66 21.93
CA ALA A 73 -4.25 -47.24 21.40
C ALA A 73 -4.51 -47.84 20.00
N PRO A 74 -3.58 -47.67 19.04
CA PRO A 74 -2.16 -47.38 19.24
C PRO A 74 -1.74 -45.90 19.08
N ALA A 75 -2.64 -44.93 19.30
CA ALA A 75 -2.29 -43.50 19.37
C ALA A 75 -1.34 -43.18 20.55
N ASN A 76 -0.45 -42.20 20.36
CA ASN A 76 0.47 -41.71 21.39
C ASN A 76 -0.10 -40.52 22.17
N ASN A 77 -1.11 -39.81 21.66
CA ASN A 77 -1.77 -38.67 22.31
C ASN A 77 -0.82 -37.50 22.64
N THR A 78 0.21 -37.30 21.81
CA THR A 78 1.21 -36.24 22.01
C THR A 78 1.26 -35.23 20.87
N PHE A 79 0.57 -35.50 19.76
CA PHE A 79 0.58 -34.63 18.59
C PHE A 79 -0.07 -33.27 18.89
N THR A 80 0.60 -32.18 18.52
CA THR A 80 0.06 -30.83 18.56
C THR A 80 0.29 -30.23 17.19
N PRO A 81 -0.77 -29.95 16.41
CA PRO A 81 -0.63 -29.37 15.10
C PRO A 81 -0.29 -27.88 15.18
N ASP A 82 0.38 -27.38 14.14
CA ASP A 82 0.80 -26.00 13.98
C ASP A 82 -0.20 -25.23 13.09
N VAL A 83 -0.19 -23.89 13.15
CA VAL A 83 -0.98 -23.05 12.24
C VAL A 83 -0.58 -23.34 10.79
N GLY A 84 -1.58 -23.60 9.95
CA GLY A 84 -1.39 -24.01 8.56
C GLY A 84 -1.51 -25.52 8.34
N ASP A 85 -1.51 -26.35 9.38
CA ASP A 85 -1.77 -27.78 9.21
C ASP A 85 -3.22 -28.03 8.77
N THR A 86 -3.39 -28.96 7.82
CA THR A 86 -4.69 -29.32 7.23
C THR A 86 -4.89 -30.84 7.22
N PHE A 87 -6.13 -31.27 7.41
CA PHE A 87 -6.54 -32.67 7.54
C PHE A 87 -7.76 -32.94 6.68
N VAL A 88 -7.60 -33.62 5.54
CA VAL A 88 -8.73 -34.01 4.69
C VAL A 88 -9.43 -35.22 5.30
N ILE A 89 -10.53 -34.98 6.03
CA ILE A 89 -11.22 -35.97 6.86
C ILE A 89 -12.34 -36.71 6.13
N VAL A 90 -12.90 -36.10 5.08
CA VAL A 90 -13.89 -36.74 4.21
C VAL A 90 -13.46 -36.59 2.76
N THR A 91 -13.58 -37.66 1.99
CA THR A 91 -13.49 -37.63 0.53
C THR A 91 -14.68 -38.39 -0.05
N ALA A 92 -15.42 -37.76 -0.96
CA ALA A 92 -16.61 -38.36 -1.56
C ALA A 92 -16.62 -38.17 -3.09
N GLU A 93 -16.51 -39.27 -3.84
CA GLU A 93 -16.44 -39.23 -5.32
C GLU A 93 -17.68 -38.57 -5.96
N GLY A 94 -18.86 -38.73 -5.38
CA GLY A 94 -20.10 -38.10 -5.85
C GLY A 94 -20.31 -36.67 -5.35
N GLY A 95 -19.45 -36.17 -4.46
CA GLY A 95 -19.46 -34.80 -3.95
C GLY A 95 -19.87 -34.65 -2.48
N VAL A 96 -19.76 -33.44 -1.98
CA VAL A 96 -20.20 -33.02 -0.63
C VAL A 96 -21.44 -32.14 -0.74
N ALA A 97 -22.41 -32.34 0.15
CA ALA A 97 -23.61 -31.52 0.27
C ALA A 97 -23.85 -31.11 1.72
N GLY A 98 -24.35 -29.90 1.94
CA GLY A 98 -24.61 -29.36 3.29
C GLY A 98 -23.34 -28.94 4.04
N THR A 99 -23.51 -28.50 5.27
CA THR A 99 -22.45 -28.12 6.21
C THR A 99 -22.78 -28.70 7.58
N PHE A 100 -21.78 -28.93 8.42
CA PHE A 100 -22.01 -29.21 9.83
C PHE A 100 -22.65 -27.99 10.51
N ASP A 101 -23.55 -28.23 11.46
CA ASP A 101 -24.18 -27.19 12.29
C ASP A 101 -23.18 -26.57 13.28
N ALA A 102 -22.20 -27.36 13.72
CA ALA A 102 -21.20 -26.95 14.69
C ALA A 102 -19.88 -27.72 14.56
N LEU A 103 -18.78 -27.04 14.92
CA LEU A 103 -17.48 -27.65 15.15
C LEU A 103 -17.12 -27.57 16.64
N THR A 104 -16.94 -28.73 17.27
CA THR A 104 -16.43 -28.79 18.65
C THR A 104 -14.90 -28.67 18.64
N GLN A 105 -14.36 -27.69 19.35
CA GLN A 105 -12.92 -27.57 19.52
C GLN A 105 -12.38 -28.63 20.51
N PRO A 106 -11.21 -29.24 20.26
CA PRO A 106 -10.60 -30.16 21.22
C PRO A 106 -10.32 -29.47 22.56
N GLY A 107 -10.68 -30.13 23.67
CA GLY A 107 -10.43 -29.57 25.01
C GLY A 107 -8.94 -29.52 25.41
N SER A 108 -8.06 -30.18 24.66
CA SER A 108 -6.61 -30.13 24.85
C SER A 108 -5.89 -30.61 23.58
N GLY A 109 -4.61 -30.25 23.45
CA GLY A 109 -3.74 -30.71 22.37
C GLY A 109 -3.48 -29.70 21.27
N LEU A 110 -4.33 -28.67 21.14
CA LEU A 110 -4.04 -27.49 20.33
C LEU A 110 -3.08 -26.55 21.06
N ALA A 111 -2.26 -25.83 20.29
CA ALA A 111 -1.45 -24.74 20.82
C ALA A 111 -2.35 -23.57 21.29
N ALA A 112 -1.90 -22.82 22.29
CA ALA A 112 -2.62 -21.63 22.74
C ALA A 112 -2.75 -20.61 21.61
N GLY A 113 -3.94 -20.03 21.44
CA GLY A 113 -4.19 -19.05 20.38
C GLY A 113 -4.45 -19.68 18.99
N THR A 114 -4.70 -20.99 18.93
CA THR A 114 -5.11 -21.69 17.69
C THR A 114 -6.50 -22.28 17.82
N ARG A 115 -7.17 -22.53 16.70
CA ARG A 115 -8.43 -23.26 16.62
C ARG A 115 -8.48 -24.10 15.34
N PHE A 116 -9.37 -25.09 15.30
CA PHE A 116 -9.77 -25.71 14.04
C PHE A 116 -10.85 -24.89 13.34
N ASP A 117 -10.79 -24.79 12.02
CA ASP A 117 -11.88 -24.39 11.14
C ASP A 117 -12.17 -25.53 10.14
N VAL A 118 -13.37 -25.53 9.54
CA VAL A 118 -13.78 -26.54 8.54
C VAL A 118 -13.79 -25.90 7.16
N ILE A 119 -13.13 -26.57 6.21
CA ILE A 119 -13.12 -26.18 4.79
C ILE A 119 -13.97 -27.19 4.03
N TYR A 120 -14.94 -26.70 3.26
CA TYR A 120 -15.76 -27.51 2.37
C TYR A 120 -15.30 -27.31 0.92
N GLY A 121 -14.90 -28.40 0.28
CA GLY A 121 -14.64 -28.45 -1.15
C GLY A 121 -15.66 -29.33 -1.87
N ASP A 122 -15.65 -29.31 -3.21
CA ASP A 122 -16.61 -30.04 -4.04
C ASP A 122 -16.72 -31.54 -3.69
N ASN A 123 -15.59 -32.16 -3.35
CA ASN A 123 -15.48 -33.59 -3.05
C ASN A 123 -14.85 -33.89 -1.69
N THR A 124 -14.54 -32.88 -0.89
CA THR A 124 -13.76 -33.04 0.35
C THR A 124 -14.28 -32.18 1.48
N ILE A 125 -14.16 -32.68 2.70
CA ILE A 125 -14.23 -31.85 3.90
C ILE A 125 -12.88 -31.94 4.59
N ALA A 126 -12.29 -30.79 4.92
CA ALA A 126 -11.02 -30.70 5.62
C ALA A 126 -11.17 -29.93 6.93
N LEU A 127 -10.33 -30.26 7.90
CA LEU A 127 -10.06 -29.42 9.07
C LEU A 127 -8.76 -28.66 8.83
N ALA A 128 -8.70 -27.41 9.25
CA ALA A 128 -7.48 -26.62 9.21
C ALA A 128 -7.21 -25.97 10.56
N VAL A 129 -5.95 -25.94 10.97
CA VAL A 129 -5.51 -25.21 12.16
C VAL A 129 -5.20 -23.79 11.75
N THR A 130 -5.93 -22.85 12.34
CA THR A 130 -5.82 -21.42 12.10
C THR A 130 -5.49 -20.70 13.40
N MET A 131 -5.07 -19.44 13.31
CA MET A 131 -5.05 -18.59 14.49
C MET A 131 -6.47 -18.45 15.03
N ALA A 132 -6.63 -18.45 16.36
CA ALA A 132 -7.93 -18.25 17.00
C ALA A 132 -8.42 -16.81 16.88
N ASP A 133 -7.48 -15.86 16.80
CA ASP A 133 -7.73 -14.42 16.78
C ASP A 133 -6.70 -13.70 15.89
N TYR A 134 -7.14 -13.18 14.74
CA TYR A 134 -6.28 -12.43 13.80
C TYR A 134 -5.90 -11.03 14.31
N SER A 135 -6.53 -10.52 15.37
CA SER A 135 -6.11 -9.26 16.01
C SER A 135 -4.80 -9.39 16.78
N LEU A 136 -4.38 -10.62 17.09
CA LEU A 136 -3.15 -10.94 17.80
C LEU A 136 -2.00 -11.30 16.86
N LEU A 137 -2.12 -11.03 15.56
CA LEU A 137 -1.07 -11.25 14.57
C LEU A 137 0.21 -10.50 15.00
N THR A 138 1.26 -11.26 15.36
CA THR A 138 2.53 -10.70 15.88
C THR A 138 3.60 -10.53 14.80
N GLY A 139 3.48 -11.24 13.67
CA GLY A 139 4.28 -11.03 12.47
C GLY A 139 3.53 -10.15 11.48
N GLY A 140 4.19 -9.12 10.92
CA GLY A 140 3.57 -8.18 9.97
C GLY A 140 3.64 -6.74 10.46
N LEU A 141 3.53 -5.79 9.55
CA LEU A 141 3.60 -4.36 9.84
C LEU A 141 2.25 -3.85 10.40
N ARG A 142 2.16 -2.56 10.74
CA ARG A 142 0.95 -1.97 11.30
C ARG A 142 -0.26 -2.16 10.38
N ASN A 143 -0.06 -2.07 9.07
CA ASN A 143 -1.11 -2.30 8.08
C ASN A 143 -1.66 -3.74 8.15
N ALA A 144 -0.79 -4.76 8.17
CA ALA A 144 -1.20 -6.15 8.34
C ALA A 144 -1.99 -6.39 9.64
N ARG A 145 -1.53 -5.80 10.76
CA ARG A 145 -2.22 -5.92 12.06
C ARG A 145 -3.57 -5.19 12.07
N SER A 146 -3.65 -4.02 11.44
CA SER A 146 -4.88 -3.25 11.27
C SER A 146 -5.94 -4.06 10.50
N ALA A 147 -5.56 -4.63 9.36
CA ALA A 147 -6.41 -5.51 8.57
C ALA A 147 -6.82 -6.77 9.34
N GLY A 148 -5.87 -7.44 9.99
CA GLY A 148 -6.12 -8.65 10.80
C GLY A 148 -7.10 -8.40 11.94
N ALA A 149 -6.95 -7.29 12.67
CA ALA A 149 -7.85 -6.92 13.76
C ALA A 149 -9.26 -6.59 13.27
N ALA A 150 -9.40 -5.86 12.16
CA ALA A 150 -10.71 -5.52 11.60
C ALA A 150 -11.43 -6.75 11.04
N LEU A 151 -10.72 -7.58 10.27
CA LEU A 151 -11.28 -8.78 9.66
C LEU A 151 -11.67 -9.84 10.70
N GLN A 152 -10.97 -9.89 11.84
CA GLN A 152 -11.41 -10.73 12.96
C GLN A 152 -12.85 -10.40 13.41
N GLY A 153 -13.29 -9.15 13.30
CA GLY A 153 -14.64 -8.72 13.67
C GLY A 153 -15.75 -9.27 12.77
N VAL A 154 -15.42 -9.70 11.54
CA VAL A 154 -16.36 -10.30 10.59
C VAL A 154 -16.12 -11.79 10.37
N ARG A 155 -15.15 -12.38 11.09
CA ARG A 155 -14.81 -13.80 10.95
C ARG A 155 -15.96 -14.69 11.42
N PRO A 156 -16.41 -15.65 10.59
CA PRO A 156 -17.42 -16.62 11.00
C PRO A 156 -17.00 -17.48 12.19
N ASP A 157 -18.00 -18.05 12.86
CA ASP A 157 -17.78 -19.15 13.78
C ASP A 157 -17.10 -20.33 13.06
N ALA A 158 -16.36 -21.12 13.82
CA ALA A 158 -15.57 -22.18 13.24
C ALA A 158 -16.48 -23.23 12.56
N GLY A 159 -16.31 -23.40 11.25
CA GLY A 159 -17.05 -24.37 10.44
C GLY A 159 -18.37 -23.91 9.84
N THR A 160 -18.73 -22.62 9.97
CA THR A 160 -19.99 -22.05 9.44
C THR A 160 -19.76 -20.98 8.36
N GLY A 161 -18.53 -20.81 7.88
CA GLY A 161 -18.18 -19.85 6.84
C GLY A 161 -18.93 -20.11 5.53
N THR A 162 -19.59 -19.08 4.99
CA THR A 162 -20.26 -19.11 3.69
C THR A 162 -20.05 -17.78 2.94
N GLY A 163 -20.30 -17.78 1.63
CA GLY A 163 -20.13 -16.61 0.77
C GLY A 163 -18.68 -16.12 0.72
N ASP A 164 -18.48 -14.87 0.28
CA ASP A 164 -17.14 -14.31 0.06
C ASP A 164 -16.33 -14.17 1.36
N VAL A 165 -17.01 -13.91 2.49
CA VAL A 165 -16.36 -13.83 3.81
C VAL A 165 -15.81 -15.21 4.22
N GLY A 166 -16.61 -16.26 4.08
CA GLY A 166 -16.16 -17.63 4.35
C GLY A 166 -15.01 -18.03 3.43
N ALA A 167 -15.16 -17.77 2.12
CA ALA A 167 -14.14 -18.06 1.12
C ALA A 167 -12.81 -17.31 1.38
N PHE A 168 -12.86 -16.07 1.88
CA PHE A 168 -11.68 -15.34 2.31
C PHE A 168 -10.95 -16.07 3.44
N PHE A 169 -11.64 -16.44 4.53
CA PHE A 169 -10.98 -17.14 5.64
C PHE A 169 -10.52 -18.55 5.29
N ASP A 170 -11.25 -19.26 4.42
CA ASP A 170 -10.85 -20.57 3.91
C ASP A 170 -9.57 -20.46 3.06
N SER A 171 -9.42 -19.36 2.29
CA SER A 171 -8.21 -19.10 1.50
C SER A 171 -6.97 -18.74 2.33
N LEU A 172 -7.14 -18.43 3.62
CA LEU A 172 -6.02 -18.26 4.56
C LEU A 172 -5.60 -19.60 5.18
N ALA A 173 -6.48 -20.60 5.17
CA ALA A 173 -6.22 -21.88 5.78
C ALA A 173 -5.16 -22.65 4.99
N GLY A 174 -4.14 -23.15 5.69
CA GLY A 174 -2.96 -23.74 5.06
C GLY A 174 -1.72 -22.83 5.06
N LEU A 175 -1.90 -21.53 5.31
CA LEU A 175 -0.79 -20.60 5.48
C LEU A 175 -0.20 -20.73 6.88
N ASN A 176 1.13 -20.77 6.97
CA ASN A 176 1.82 -20.65 8.25
C ASN A 176 1.82 -19.19 8.74
N GLU A 177 2.28 -18.95 9.97
CA GLU A 177 2.26 -17.61 10.59
C GLU A 177 2.98 -16.52 9.77
N ALA A 178 4.12 -16.84 9.15
CA ALA A 178 4.85 -15.88 8.33
C ALA A 178 4.13 -15.57 7.01
N GLN A 179 3.49 -16.57 6.42
CA GLN A 179 2.66 -16.39 5.22
C GLN A 179 1.38 -15.61 5.52
N LEU A 180 0.76 -15.84 6.69
CA LEU A 180 -0.37 -15.04 7.16
C LEU A 180 0.02 -13.57 7.32
N ALA A 181 1.17 -13.30 7.95
CA ALA A 181 1.70 -11.94 8.07
C ALA A 181 1.82 -11.23 6.72
N ALA A 182 2.38 -11.91 5.72
CA ALA A 182 2.53 -11.38 4.36
C ALA A 182 1.17 -11.21 3.66
N ALA A 183 0.26 -12.19 3.78
CA ALA A 183 -1.08 -12.12 3.20
C ALA A 183 -1.87 -10.94 3.77
N PHE A 184 -1.84 -10.72 5.09
CA PHE A 184 -2.51 -9.57 5.70
C PHE A 184 -1.87 -8.24 5.32
N GLN A 185 -0.55 -8.19 5.11
CA GLN A 185 0.10 -6.97 4.57
C GLN A 185 -0.44 -6.64 3.17
N GLN A 186 -0.53 -7.65 2.31
CA GLN A 186 -1.05 -7.48 0.94
C GLN A 186 -2.54 -7.15 0.91
N VAL A 187 -3.34 -7.77 1.78
CA VAL A 187 -4.77 -7.45 1.99
C VAL A 187 -4.95 -6.02 2.49
N ALA A 188 -3.99 -5.47 3.24
CA ALA A 188 -4.10 -4.11 3.73
C ALA A 188 -4.03 -3.05 2.61
N GLY A 189 -3.50 -3.38 1.44
CA GLY A 189 -3.59 -2.53 0.25
C GLY A 189 -2.87 -1.18 0.35
N ASP A 190 -1.73 -1.13 1.04
CA ASP A 190 -0.91 0.08 1.27
C ASP A 190 -0.45 0.79 -0.02
N VAL A 191 -0.43 0.10 -1.16
CA VAL A 191 -0.23 0.70 -2.49
C VAL A 191 -1.23 1.84 -2.78
N HIS A 192 -2.45 1.80 -2.22
CA HIS A 192 -3.44 2.86 -2.39
C HIS A 192 -3.03 4.16 -1.70
N ALA A 193 -2.46 4.04 -0.51
CA ALA A 193 -1.87 5.17 0.21
C ALA A 193 -0.58 5.64 -0.47
N THR A 194 0.25 4.71 -0.96
CA THR A 194 1.45 5.02 -1.75
C THR A 194 1.12 5.81 -3.02
N GLY A 195 -0.04 5.54 -3.64
CA GLY A 195 -0.57 6.32 -4.77
C GLY A 195 -0.82 7.78 -4.42
N LEU A 196 -1.45 8.07 -3.28
CA LEU A 196 -1.70 9.44 -2.79
C LEU A 196 -0.38 10.21 -2.58
N GLU A 197 0.62 9.56 -1.98
CA GLU A 197 1.97 10.14 -1.85
C GLU A 197 2.61 10.42 -3.22
N GLY A 198 2.32 9.59 -4.23
CA GLY A 198 2.70 9.84 -5.63
C GLY A 198 2.12 11.14 -6.19
N ALA A 199 0.85 11.44 -5.93
CA ALA A 199 0.22 12.71 -6.34
C ALA A 199 0.85 13.91 -5.63
N HIS A 200 1.08 13.81 -4.32
CA HIS A 200 1.84 14.81 -3.55
C HIS A 200 3.23 15.06 -4.17
N ARG A 201 3.94 14.01 -4.60
CA ARG A 201 5.26 14.13 -5.26
C ARG A 201 5.16 14.80 -6.62
N ASN A 202 4.19 14.41 -7.44
CA ASN A 202 3.98 15.01 -8.75
C ASN A 202 3.68 16.51 -8.63
N SER A 203 2.79 16.92 -7.72
CA SER A 203 2.50 18.33 -7.45
C SER A 203 3.74 19.12 -7.01
N ARG A 204 4.59 18.54 -6.13
CA ARG A 204 5.87 19.15 -5.74
C ARG A 204 6.79 19.42 -6.93
N ILE A 205 6.84 18.53 -7.92
CA ILE A 205 7.71 18.67 -9.09
C ILE A 205 7.32 19.91 -9.92
N GLY A 206 6.02 20.09 -10.24
CA GLY A 206 5.55 21.26 -10.97
C GLY A 206 5.74 22.56 -10.19
N ARG A 207 5.51 22.55 -8.87
CA ARG A 207 5.80 23.71 -8.02
C ARG A 207 7.28 24.04 -7.92
N ALA A 208 8.15 23.03 -7.85
CA ALA A 208 9.60 23.23 -7.81
C ALA A 208 10.13 23.89 -9.10
N ALA A 209 9.54 23.57 -10.27
CA ALA A 209 9.81 24.25 -11.54
C ALA A 209 9.54 25.75 -11.44
N VAL A 210 8.33 26.11 -11.03
CA VAL A 210 7.89 27.50 -10.84
C VAL A 210 8.72 28.22 -9.77
N ARG A 211 9.03 27.58 -8.64
CA ARG A 211 9.85 28.16 -7.58
C ARG A 211 11.25 28.51 -8.08
N SER A 212 11.87 27.62 -8.84
CA SER A 212 13.17 27.89 -9.46
C SER A 212 13.08 29.08 -10.41
N ARG A 213 12.00 29.16 -11.20
CA ARG A 213 11.76 30.30 -12.09
C ARG A 213 11.68 31.62 -11.33
N LEU A 214 10.97 31.66 -10.19
CA LEU A 214 10.85 32.86 -9.36
C LEU A 214 12.20 33.31 -8.76
N SER A 215 13.17 32.43 -8.61
CA SER A 215 14.49 32.80 -8.07
C SER A 215 15.41 33.53 -9.08
N GLU A 216 15.02 33.65 -10.35
CA GLU A 216 15.92 34.06 -11.43
C GLU A 216 15.38 35.19 -12.34
N THR A 217 14.40 35.97 -11.88
CA THR A 217 13.70 36.95 -12.74
C THR A 217 14.44 38.29 -12.84
N GLU A 218 14.86 38.62 -14.06
CA GLU A 218 15.02 40.00 -14.55
C GLU A 218 13.65 40.55 -15.01
N PRO A 219 13.43 41.88 -15.03
CA PRO A 219 12.16 42.47 -15.42
C PRO A 219 11.94 42.44 -16.96
N SER A 220 11.69 41.26 -17.52
CA SER A 220 11.33 41.02 -18.93
C SER A 220 10.21 39.98 -19.04
N ARG A 221 9.57 39.90 -20.21
CA ARG A 221 8.59 38.84 -20.48
C ARG A 221 9.31 37.57 -20.85
N HIS A 222 8.87 36.44 -20.33
CA HIS A 222 9.51 35.17 -20.57
C HIS A 222 8.52 34.10 -20.99
N LEU A 223 8.97 33.24 -21.90
CA LEU A 223 8.42 31.94 -22.21
C LEU A 223 9.50 30.94 -21.84
N TRP A 224 9.16 29.98 -21.00
CA TRP A 224 10.11 28.99 -20.54
C TRP A 224 9.49 27.60 -20.60
N GLY A 225 10.36 26.62 -20.67
CA GLY A 225 9.97 25.23 -20.58
C GLY A 225 11.12 24.38 -20.06
N GLU A 226 10.79 23.35 -19.30
CA GLU A 226 11.75 22.41 -18.76
C GLU A 226 11.21 20.99 -18.74
N ILE A 227 12.12 20.05 -18.97
CA ILE A 227 11.92 18.64 -18.68
C ILE A 227 12.42 18.37 -17.27
N VAL A 228 11.70 17.51 -16.57
CA VAL A 228 11.95 17.17 -15.17
C VAL A 228 12.01 15.65 -15.02
N GLY A 229 12.82 15.17 -14.09
CA GLY A 229 12.86 13.77 -13.70
C GLY A 229 13.33 13.63 -12.26
N ALA A 230 12.76 12.68 -11.54
CA ALA A 230 13.17 12.35 -10.18
C ALA A 230 13.06 10.85 -9.89
N ASP A 231 13.95 10.38 -9.03
CA ASP A 231 14.00 9.02 -8.51
C ASP A 231 14.13 9.13 -6.98
N ALA A 232 13.18 8.52 -6.27
CA ALA A 232 13.12 8.53 -4.82
C ALA A 232 13.07 7.09 -4.31
N ASP A 233 13.78 6.84 -3.23
CA ASP A 233 13.77 5.60 -2.46
C ASP A 233 13.28 5.95 -1.05
N ILE A 234 12.21 5.26 -0.61
CA ILE A 234 11.60 5.42 0.70
C ILE A 234 11.78 4.09 1.44
N ASP A 235 12.51 4.14 2.55
CA ASP A 235 12.73 2.99 3.43
C ASP A 235 11.41 2.54 4.07
N GLY A 236 11.27 1.23 4.27
CA GLY A 236 10.15 0.66 5.01
C GLY A 236 10.24 0.95 6.52
N ASP A 237 9.09 1.03 7.17
CA ASP A 237 8.98 1.34 8.59
C ASP A 237 8.15 0.27 9.35
N ASP A 238 7.67 0.60 10.55
CA ASP A 238 6.83 -0.31 11.34
C ASP A 238 5.39 -0.44 10.82
N THR A 239 5.05 0.36 9.80
CA THR A 239 3.70 0.57 9.27
C THR A 239 3.53 -0.04 7.90
N ALA A 240 4.43 0.25 6.96
CA ALA A 240 4.37 -0.21 5.56
C ALA A 240 5.76 -0.59 5.03
N ASN A 241 5.75 -1.40 3.96
CA ASN A 241 6.99 -1.73 3.25
C ASN A 241 7.50 -0.51 2.48
N GLY A 242 8.82 -0.47 2.26
CA GLY A 242 9.46 0.60 1.48
C GLY A 242 9.07 0.54 0.01
N PHE A 243 9.27 1.65 -0.71
CA PHE A 243 8.95 1.76 -2.13
C PHE A 243 9.89 2.71 -2.86
N ASP A 244 10.10 2.43 -4.15
CA ASP A 244 10.72 3.37 -5.09
C ASP A 244 9.66 4.22 -5.78
N TYR A 245 9.92 5.51 -5.99
CA TYR A 245 9.10 6.40 -6.83
C TYR A 245 9.92 7.02 -7.94
N ARG A 246 9.53 6.75 -9.20
CA ARG A 246 10.18 7.33 -10.39
C ARG A 246 9.22 8.21 -11.13
N SER A 247 9.66 9.41 -11.48
CA SER A 247 8.83 10.40 -12.16
C SER A 247 9.56 11.10 -13.29
N GLY A 248 8.78 11.57 -14.26
CA GLY A 248 9.24 12.37 -15.38
C GLY A 248 8.14 13.29 -15.87
N GLY A 249 8.52 14.43 -16.44
CA GLY A 249 7.50 15.39 -16.87
C GLY A 249 8.02 16.53 -17.72
N LEU A 250 7.08 17.37 -18.12
CA LEU A 250 7.31 18.61 -18.85
C LEU A 250 6.55 19.74 -18.15
N VAL A 251 7.23 20.86 -17.94
CA VAL A 251 6.61 22.10 -17.46
C VAL A 251 6.83 23.19 -18.49
N VAL A 252 5.77 23.93 -18.81
CA VAL A 252 5.82 25.09 -19.70
C VAL A 252 5.15 26.28 -19.03
N GLY A 253 5.74 27.45 -19.14
CA GLY A 253 5.20 28.63 -18.46
C GLY A 253 5.54 29.94 -19.14
N LEU A 254 4.80 30.96 -18.74
CA LEU A 254 5.05 32.33 -19.14
C LEU A 254 4.91 33.28 -17.95
N ASP A 255 5.74 34.31 -17.92
CA ASP A 255 5.69 35.34 -16.89
C ASP A 255 6.06 36.72 -17.43
N ALA A 256 5.56 37.75 -16.78
CA ALA A 256 5.79 39.13 -17.18
C ALA A 256 5.80 40.10 -15.98
N PRO A 257 6.62 41.16 -16.04
CA PRO A 257 6.57 42.23 -15.05
C PRO A 257 5.28 43.04 -15.23
N VAL A 258 4.60 43.32 -14.12
CA VAL A 258 3.35 44.11 -14.11
C VAL A 258 3.51 45.46 -13.38
N GLY A 259 4.73 45.79 -12.96
CA GLY A 259 5.08 47.06 -12.29
C GLY A 259 5.17 46.94 -10.77
N ASN A 260 5.70 47.98 -10.11
CA ASN A 260 5.87 48.04 -8.64
C ASN A 260 6.62 46.84 -8.04
N GLY A 261 7.56 46.27 -8.79
CA GLY A 261 8.37 45.11 -8.36
C GLY A 261 7.69 43.75 -8.52
N TRP A 262 6.50 43.69 -9.13
CA TRP A 262 5.77 42.45 -9.37
C TRP A 262 6.11 41.81 -10.71
N ASN A 263 6.36 40.50 -10.69
CA ASN A 263 6.41 39.61 -11.84
C ASN A 263 5.36 38.51 -11.63
N VAL A 264 4.45 38.33 -12.59
CA VAL A 264 3.33 37.38 -12.47
C VAL A 264 3.35 36.45 -13.66
N GLY A 265 3.04 35.18 -13.44
CA GLY A 265 3.03 34.17 -14.48
C GLY A 265 2.08 33.03 -14.21
N GLY A 266 1.96 32.19 -15.24
CA GLY A 266 1.26 30.92 -15.20
C GLY A 266 2.11 29.83 -15.81
N ALA A 267 1.87 28.59 -15.40
CA ALA A 267 2.50 27.42 -15.98
C ALA A 267 1.51 26.26 -16.06
N PHE A 268 1.81 25.36 -16.97
CA PHE A 268 1.17 24.06 -17.09
C PHE A 268 2.24 22.99 -16.92
N ALA A 269 1.94 21.94 -16.15
CA ALA A 269 2.82 20.80 -15.97
C ALA A 269 2.07 19.50 -16.28
N TYR A 270 2.75 18.59 -16.98
CA TYR A 270 2.39 17.19 -17.04
C TYR A 270 3.50 16.39 -16.36
N VAL A 271 3.13 15.56 -15.38
CA VAL A 271 4.05 14.71 -14.64
C VAL A 271 3.46 13.30 -14.60
N ASP A 272 4.23 12.33 -15.03
CA ASP A 272 3.96 10.91 -14.86
C ASP A 272 4.89 10.37 -13.77
N GLY A 273 4.35 9.52 -12.90
CA GLY A 273 5.09 8.94 -11.80
C GLY A 273 4.62 7.54 -11.44
N VAL A 274 5.56 6.69 -11.04
CA VAL A 274 5.30 5.29 -10.74
C VAL A 274 5.97 4.89 -9.44
N ALA A 275 5.15 4.51 -8.47
CA ALA A 275 5.55 3.83 -7.25
C ALA A 275 5.68 2.31 -7.47
N ARG A 276 6.70 1.69 -6.87
CA ARG A 276 6.89 0.23 -6.84
C ARG A 276 7.29 -0.21 -5.43
N GLY A 277 6.48 -1.10 -4.85
CA GLY A 277 6.69 -1.73 -3.53
C GLY A 277 5.94 -3.06 -3.49
N ASP A 278 5.05 -3.24 -2.51
CA ASP A 278 4.12 -4.38 -2.43
C ASP A 278 3.04 -4.39 -3.52
N GLY A 279 2.98 -3.32 -4.30
CA GLY A 279 2.21 -3.20 -5.53
C GLY A 279 2.84 -2.17 -6.47
N ARG A 280 2.07 -1.77 -7.47
CA ARG A 280 2.40 -0.70 -8.41
C ARG A 280 1.30 0.33 -8.40
N ALA A 281 1.65 1.60 -8.17
CA ALA A 281 0.75 2.73 -8.40
C ALA A 281 1.38 3.67 -9.42
N GLU A 282 0.66 3.95 -10.49
CA GLU A 282 1.00 4.95 -11.50
C GLU A 282 0.09 6.15 -11.32
N VAL A 283 0.66 7.36 -11.37
CA VAL A 283 -0.05 8.62 -11.15
C VAL A 283 0.33 9.59 -12.26
N GLU A 284 -0.66 9.95 -13.07
CA GLU A 284 -0.54 10.99 -14.09
C GLU A 284 -1.18 12.29 -13.59
N SER A 285 -0.40 13.36 -13.52
CA SER A 285 -0.85 14.65 -12.99
C SER A 285 -0.81 15.74 -14.05
N TYR A 286 -1.94 16.42 -14.25
CA TYR A 286 -2.09 17.57 -15.15
C TYR A 286 -2.32 18.83 -14.32
N GLN A 287 -1.32 19.70 -14.24
CA GLN A 287 -1.29 20.80 -13.27
C GLN A 287 -1.41 22.16 -13.95
N ALA A 288 -2.25 23.02 -13.39
CA ALA A 288 -2.31 24.44 -13.71
C ALA A 288 -1.76 25.24 -12.52
N LEU A 289 -0.75 26.08 -12.78
CA LEU A 289 -0.03 26.82 -11.76
C LEU A 289 -0.13 28.31 -12.05
N ALA A 290 -0.43 29.10 -11.03
CA ALA A 290 -0.32 30.55 -11.06
C ALA A 290 0.70 31.00 -10.02
N TYR A 291 1.54 31.96 -10.37
CA TYR A 291 2.63 32.38 -9.50
C TYR A 291 2.95 33.84 -9.63
N ALA A 292 3.53 34.37 -8.56
CA ALA A 292 3.94 35.75 -8.47
C ALA A 292 5.23 35.88 -7.66
N ARG A 293 6.05 36.84 -8.06
CA ARG A 293 7.15 37.34 -7.27
C ARG A 293 7.03 38.83 -7.10
N TRP A 294 7.25 39.28 -5.88
CA TRP A 294 7.38 40.69 -5.55
C TRP A 294 8.80 40.97 -5.09
N THR A 295 9.35 42.10 -5.53
CA THR A 295 10.69 42.55 -5.17
C THR A 295 10.67 44.02 -4.75
N HIS A 296 11.30 44.34 -3.62
CA HIS A 296 11.46 45.71 -3.14
C HIS A 296 12.81 45.90 -2.44
N GLY A 297 13.74 46.56 -3.14
CA GLY A 297 15.12 46.67 -2.66
C GLY A 297 15.76 45.29 -2.53
N SER A 298 16.22 44.95 -1.32
CA SER A 298 16.77 43.61 -1.02
C SER A 298 15.72 42.58 -0.64
N LEU A 299 14.45 42.96 -0.46
CA LEU A 299 13.40 42.05 0.00
C LEU A 299 12.67 41.44 -1.20
N PHE A 300 12.26 40.18 -1.05
CA PHE A 300 11.41 39.54 -2.03
C PHE A 300 10.38 38.61 -1.38
N SER A 301 9.30 38.34 -2.09
CA SER A 301 8.39 37.24 -1.79
C SER A 301 8.09 36.43 -3.05
N ASN A 302 7.94 35.13 -2.87
CA ASN A 302 7.46 34.20 -3.89
C ASN A 302 6.12 33.64 -3.45
N SER A 303 5.19 33.48 -4.38
CA SER A 303 3.90 32.88 -4.10
C SER A 303 3.46 32.04 -5.29
N SER A 304 2.89 30.88 -5.03
CA SER A 304 2.24 30.08 -6.06
C SER A 304 1.00 29.38 -5.52
N ILE A 305 0.04 29.18 -6.41
CA ILE A 305 -1.11 28.30 -6.22
C ILE A 305 -1.17 27.33 -7.39
N GLY A 306 -1.48 26.08 -7.11
CA GLY A 306 -1.61 25.01 -8.07
C GLY A 306 -2.92 24.25 -7.88
N TYR A 307 -3.47 23.80 -9.00
CA TYR A 307 -4.53 22.81 -9.06
C TYR A 307 -4.13 21.72 -10.05
N SER A 308 -4.30 20.46 -9.70
CA SER A 308 -4.12 19.34 -10.62
C SER A 308 -5.32 18.42 -10.65
N VAL A 309 -5.47 17.77 -11.82
CA VAL A 309 -6.28 16.56 -11.96
C VAL A 309 -5.32 15.39 -12.09
N ASP A 310 -5.55 14.38 -11.27
CA ASP A 310 -4.66 13.24 -11.06
C ASP A 310 -5.39 11.96 -11.45
N ARG A 311 -4.75 11.12 -12.26
CA ARG A 311 -5.28 9.81 -12.67
C ARG A 311 -4.40 8.72 -12.13
N TYR A 312 -5.02 7.71 -11.52
CA TYR A 312 -4.32 6.61 -10.88
C TYR A 312 -4.53 5.32 -11.68
N ASP A 313 -3.49 4.49 -11.77
CA ASP A 313 -3.59 3.08 -12.16
C ASP A 313 -2.84 2.25 -11.12
N ILE A 314 -3.62 1.55 -10.29
CA ILE A 314 -3.13 0.83 -9.12
C ILE A 314 -3.31 -0.67 -9.37
N ARG A 315 -2.25 -1.44 -9.12
CA ARG A 315 -2.23 -2.90 -9.18
C ARG A 315 -1.57 -3.48 -7.95
N ARG A 316 -2.21 -4.48 -7.33
CA ARG A 316 -1.63 -5.26 -6.22
C ARG A 316 -2.02 -6.73 -6.35
N SER A 317 -1.30 -7.57 -5.62
CA SER A 317 -1.56 -9.00 -5.56
C SER A 317 -1.68 -9.48 -4.11
N VAL A 318 -2.49 -10.51 -3.88
CA VAL A 318 -2.63 -11.16 -2.57
C VAL A 318 -2.32 -12.64 -2.72
N GLY A 319 -1.31 -13.11 -2.00
CA GLY A 319 -0.96 -14.51 -1.86
C GLY A 319 -1.81 -15.20 -0.82
N LEU A 320 -2.59 -16.19 -1.26
CA LEU A 320 -3.47 -17.03 -0.45
C LEU A 320 -3.02 -18.49 -0.57
N SER A 321 -3.59 -19.38 0.23
CA SER A 321 -3.31 -20.82 0.11
C SER A 321 -3.85 -21.41 -1.20
N THR A 322 -4.85 -20.77 -1.81
CA THR A 322 -5.49 -21.16 -3.07
C THR A 322 -4.78 -20.63 -4.31
N GLY A 323 -3.85 -19.68 -4.18
CA GLY A 323 -3.17 -19.04 -5.30
C GLY A 323 -2.87 -17.57 -5.04
N VAL A 324 -2.56 -16.85 -6.11
CA VAL A 324 -2.35 -15.40 -6.07
C VAL A 324 -3.51 -14.73 -6.78
N GLU A 325 -4.16 -13.78 -6.11
CA GLU A 325 -5.21 -12.96 -6.68
C GLU A 325 -4.66 -11.59 -7.08
N GLU A 326 -4.98 -11.13 -8.29
CA GLU A 326 -4.56 -9.84 -8.83
C GLU A 326 -5.73 -8.85 -8.79
N LEU A 327 -5.48 -7.65 -8.27
CA LEU A 327 -6.45 -6.59 -8.11
C LEU A 327 -5.99 -5.34 -8.85
N THR A 328 -6.94 -4.66 -9.49
CA THR A 328 -6.69 -3.42 -10.23
C THR A 328 -7.71 -2.34 -9.88
N SER A 329 -7.30 -1.07 -9.89
CA SER A 329 -8.22 0.05 -9.77
C SER A 329 -7.68 1.29 -10.50
N THR A 330 -8.60 2.15 -10.98
CA THR A 330 -8.25 3.37 -11.71
C THR A 330 -9.03 4.58 -11.20
N PRO A 331 -8.84 5.01 -9.93
CA PRO A 331 -9.51 6.20 -9.42
C PRO A 331 -9.00 7.48 -10.10
N ASP A 332 -9.84 8.51 -10.08
CA ASP A 332 -9.46 9.89 -10.38
C ASP A 332 -9.27 10.66 -9.05
N GLY A 333 -8.57 11.80 -9.12
CA GLY A 333 -8.39 12.69 -7.98
C GLY A 333 -7.99 14.10 -8.40
N GLU A 334 -7.82 14.95 -7.40
CA GLU A 334 -7.39 16.33 -7.57
C GLU A 334 -6.41 16.74 -6.46
N THR A 335 -5.51 17.66 -6.79
CA THR A 335 -4.60 18.24 -5.79
C THR A 335 -4.71 19.76 -5.80
N ILE A 336 -4.84 20.37 -4.62
CA ILE A 336 -4.70 21.82 -4.43
C ILE A 336 -3.42 22.07 -3.65
N ALA A 337 -2.60 23.02 -4.11
CA ALA A 337 -1.37 23.38 -3.41
C ALA A 337 -1.17 24.90 -3.36
N VAL A 338 -0.73 25.39 -2.22
CA VAL A 338 -0.41 26.80 -1.98
C VAL A 338 0.99 26.89 -1.38
N GLU A 339 1.79 27.82 -1.88
CA GLU A 339 3.15 28.04 -1.39
C GLU A 339 3.44 29.53 -1.28
N PHE A 340 4.09 29.91 -0.17
CA PHE A 340 4.52 31.27 0.11
C PHE A 340 5.94 31.27 0.68
N GLU A 341 6.82 32.07 0.09
CA GLU A 341 8.18 32.30 0.59
C GLU A 341 8.45 33.79 0.74
N PHE A 342 9.22 34.13 1.76
CA PHE A 342 9.72 35.48 1.98
C PHE A 342 11.21 35.45 2.24
N GLY A 343 11.95 36.38 1.65
CA GLY A 343 13.39 36.37 1.74
C GLY A 343 14.06 37.72 1.53
N ARG A 344 15.39 37.68 1.68
CA ARG A 344 16.27 38.82 1.50
C ARG A 344 17.49 38.44 0.68
N THR A 345 17.77 39.26 -0.31
CA THR A 345 18.96 39.22 -1.14
C THR A 345 20.10 40.01 -0.49
N LEU A 346 21.26 39.38 -0.35
CA LEU A 346 22.49 39.94 0.19
C LEU A 346 23.61 39.83 -0.86
N GLN A 347 24.55 40.76 -0.83
CA GLN A 347 25.79 40.68 -1.62
C GLN A 347 26.91 40.19 -0.72
N ALA A 348 27.44 39.00 -0.99
CA ALA A 348 28.48 38.37 -0.18
C ALA A 348 29.34 37.40 -1.01
N LEU A 349 30.61 37.22 -0.63
CA LEU A 349 31.54 36.28 -1.30
C LEU A 349 31.66 36.49 -2.82
N GLY A 350 31.53 37.74 -3.28
CA GLY A 350 31.58 38.09 -4.71
C GLY A 350 30.38 37.61 -5.52
N GLY A 351 29.26 37.26 -4.88
CA GLY A 351 28.01 36.89 -5.52
C GLY A 351 26.78 37.29 -4.69
N GLN A 352 25.63 36.77 -5.09
CA GLN A 352 24.33 37.00 -4.47
C GLN A 352 23.98 35.84 -3.54
N VAL A 353 23.55 36.15 -2.32
CA VAL A 353 22.99 35.20 -1.36
C VAL A 353 21.54 35.57 -1.08
N ASP A 354 20.61 34.70 -1.45
CA ASP A 354 19.20 34.84 -1.11
C ASP A 354 18.90 33.96 0.11
N VAL A 355 18.58 34.58 1.25
CA VAL A 355 18.13 33.87 2.46
C VAL A 355 16.62 33.95 2.51
N LEU A 356 15.93 32.83 2.70
CA LEU A 356 14.47 32.78 2.71
C LEU A 356 13.92 31.78 3.70
N GLY A 357 12.69 32.03 4.11
CA GLY A 357 11.82 31.06 4.76
C GLY A 357 10.50 30.97 4.01
N GLY A 358 9.86 29.80 4.04
CA GLY A 358 8.60 29.57 3.35
C GLY A 358 7.74 28.52 4.02
N VAL A 359 6.48 28.51 3.62
CA VAL A 359 5.47 27.52 4.00
C VAL A 359 4.73 27.08 2.75
N SER A 360 4.46 25.80 2.65
CA SER A 360 3.56 25.25 1.64
C SER A 360 2.52 24.37 2.31
N TRP A 361 1.29 24.44 1.83
CA TRP A 361 0.21 23.51 2.16
C TRP A 361 -0.27 22.85 0.87
N GLU A 362 -0.63 21.58 0.95
CA GLU A 362 -1.07 20.77 -0.17
C GLU A 362 -2.08 19.74 0.32
N GLU A 363 -3.14 19.54 -0.44
CA GLU A 363 -4.19 18.56 -0.17
C GLU A 363 -4.45 17.77 -1.45
N VAL A 364 -4.38 16.45 -1.34
CA VAL A 364 -4.74 15.50 -2.38
C VAL A 364 -6.07 14.89 -2.00
N SER A 365 -7.03 14.96 -2.92
CA SER A 365 -8.32 14.28 -2.83
C SER A 365 -8.40 13.20 -3.89
N ARG A 366 -8.90 12.03 -3.54
CA ARG A 366 -9.12 10.91 -4.47
C ARG A 366 -10.54 10.40 -4.31
N ASP A 367 -11.22 10.21 -5.43
CA ASP A 367 -12.56 9.66 -5.47
C ASP A 367 -12.62 8.25 -4.84
N SER A 368 -13.79 7.89 -4.33
CA SER A 368 -14.10 6.53 -3.90
C SER A 368 -13.81 5.51 -5.01
N VAL A 369 -13.35 4.32 -4.62
CA VAL A 369 -12.97 3.29 -5.58
C VAL A 369 -13.20 1.90 -5.04
N GLU A 370 -13.65 1.00 -5.91
CA GLU A 370 -13.74 -0.43 -5.66
C GLU A 370 -12.78 -1.15 -6.62
N GLU A 371 -11.98 -2.06 -6.09
CA GLU A 371 -11.04 -2.82 -6.89
C GLU A 371 -11.75 -3.87 -7.76
N ILE A 372 -11.19 -4.07 -8.95
CA ILE A 372 -11.59 -5.13 -9.87
C ILE A 372 -10.65 -6.32 -9.66
N GLY A 373 -11.23 -7.49 -9.35
CA GLY A 373 -10.50 -8.75 -9.16
C GLY A 373 -11.34 -9.74 -8.34
N ALA A 374 -10.67 -10.62 -7.57
CA ALA A 374 -11.36 -11.60 -6.75
C ALA A 374 -12.10 -10.95 -5.57
N ALA A 375 -13.41 -11.18 -5.49
CA ALA A 375 -14.28 -10.61 -4.45
C ALA A 375 -13.88 -11.00 -3.01
N THR A 376 -13.13 -12.09 -2.83
CA THR A 376 -12.60 -12.52 -1.53
C THR A 376 -11.61 -11.53 -0.93
N VAL A 377 -10.92 -10.74 -1.75
CA VAL A 377 -9.84 -9.83 -1.32
C VAL A 377 -9.90 -8.44 -1.96
N ALA A 378 -10.88 -8.16 -2.81
CA ALA A 378 -11.09 -6.85 -3.41
C ALA A 378 -11.54 -5.83 -2.35
N LEU A 379 -10.81 -4.71 -2.26
CA LEU A 379 -11.09 -3.62 -1.34
C LEU A 379 -12.02 -2.60 -1.99
N SER A 380 -12.77 -1.91 -1.14
CA SER A 380 -13.35 -0.62 -1.47
C SER A 380 -12.80 0.48 -0.56
N PHE A 381 -12.69 1.68 -1.10
CA PHE A 381 -12.28 2.89 -0.42
C PHE A 381 -13.34 3.96 -0.63
N ALA A 382 -13.68 4.68 0.43
CA ALA A 382 -14.45 5.92 0.29
C ALA A 382 -13.56 7.03 -0.29
N ASP A 383 -14.17 8.18 -0.58
CA ASP A 383 -13.42 9.39 -0.91
C ASP A 383 -12.37 9.66 0.18
N THR A 384 -11.14 9.92 -0.25
CA THR A 384 -9.98 10.05 0.65
C THR A 384 -9.33 11.41 0.42
N GLU A 385 -9.01 12.10 1.51
CA GLU A 385 -8.30 13.38 1.53
C GLU A 385 -7.03 13.19 2.38
N ASP A 386 -5.88 13.63 1.85
CA ASP A 386 -4.60 13.65 2.55
C ASP A 386 -3.97 15.03 2.40
N ASP A 387 -3.53 15.64 3.50
CA ASP A 387 -2.97 16.99 3.49
C ASP A 387 -1.62 17.08 4.19
N THR A 388 -0.76 17.97 3.69
CA THR A 388 0.58 18.17 4.20
C THR A 388 0.97 19.64 4.20
N THR A 389 1.48 20.10 5.34
CA THR A 389 2.12 21.41 5.49
C THR A 389 3.61 21.24 5.68
N ARG A 390 4.40 21.96 4.86
CA ARG A 390 5.86 21.97 4.94
C ARG A 390 6.40 23.36 5.19
N LEU A 391 7.33 23.45 6.14
CA LEU A 391 8.13 24.62 6.41
C LEU A 391 9.49 24.47 5.73
N ARG A 392 10.00 25.55 5.17
CA ARG A 392 11.30 25.59 4.49
C ARG A 392 12.12 26.76 4.99
N LEU A 393 13.39 26.55 5.31
CA LEU A 393 14.32 27.61 5.71
C LEU A 393 15.68 27.36 5.10
N GLY A 394 16.25 28.33 4.40
CA GLY A 394 17.56 28.15 3.83
C GLY A 394 18.07 29.30 3.00
N ALA A 395 19.06 28.99 2.17
CA ALA A 395 19.72 29.98 1.34
C ALA A 395 20.12 29.42 -0.03
N ARG A 396 20.16 30.32 -1.00
CA ARG A 396 20.70 30.09 -2.34
C ARG A 396 21.83 31.08 -2.59
N TYR A 397 22.98 30.60 -3.03
CA TYR A 397 24.10 31.42 -3.47
C TYR A 397 24.26 31.29 -4.98
N GLY A 398 24.44 32.41 -5.68
CA GLY A 398 24.73 32.42 -7.11
C GLY A 398 25.76 33.48 -7.46
N ARG A 399 26.58 33.22 -8.48
CA ARG A 399 27.61 34.16 -8.91
C ARG A 399 27.73 34.16 -10.43
N ASP A 400 27.66 35.34 -11.03
CA ASP A 400 27.88 35.49 -12.46
C ASP A 400 29.37 35.37 -12.79
N MET A 401 29.67 34.56 -13.81
CA MET A 401 31.02 34.30 -14.29
C MET A 401 31.06 34.47 -15.81
N GLN A 402 32.13 35.07 -16.31
CA GLN A 402 32.37 35.16 -17.75
C GLN A 402 33.15 33.92 -18.20
N SER A 403 32.64 33.19 -19.18
CA SER A 403 33.30 32.02 -19.77
C SER A 403 33.12 32.02 -21.29
N SER A 404 34.22 32.11 -22.04
CA SER A 404 34.22 32.01 -23.52
C SER A 404 33.25 32.95 -24.25
N GLY A 405 33.03 34.17 -23.72
CA GLY A 405 32.11 35.16 -24.30
C GLY A 405 30.65 35.01 -23.88
N MET A 406 30.35 34.06 -22.99
CA MET A 406 29.04 33.80 -22.41
C MET A 406 29.04 34.11 -20.91
N THR A 407 27.94 34.65 -20.41
CA THR A 407 27.68 34.75 -18.97
C THR A 407 27.12 33.42 -18.49
N VAL A 408 27.77 32.82 -17.49
CA VAL A 408 27.30 31.63 -16.79
C VAL A 408 27.14 31.95 -15.32
N ARG A 409 25.98 31.62 -14.76
CA ARG A 409 25.67 31.80 -13.34
C ARG A 409 25.51 30.43 -12.68
N PRO A 410 26.59 29.81 -12.16
CA PRO A 410 26.46 28.72 -11.23
C PRO A 410 25.74 29.18 -9.95
N TYR A 411 24.95 28.28 -9.37
CA TYR A 411 24.33 28.48 -8.09
C TYR A 411 24.28 27.18 -7.27
N ALA A 412 24.24 27.35 -5.96
CA ALA A 412 24.07 26.29 -4.98
C ALA A 412 22.98 26.69 -3.98
N GLN A 413 22.21 25.73 -3.49
CA GLN A 413 21.16 25.97 -2.51
C GLN A 413 21.13 24.87 -1.45
N ALA A 414 20.72 25.25 -0.25
CA ALA A 414 20.50 24.34 0.86
C ALA A 414 19.34 24.85 1.70
N TYR A 415 18.37 23.98 1.98
CA TYR A 415 17.18 24.26 2.77
C TYR A 415 16.93 23.16 3.78
N LEU A 416 16.68 23.53 5.02
CA LEU A 416 16.03 22.67 5.99
C LEU A 416 14.54 22.65 5.68
N VAL A 417 13.97 21.45 5.64
CA VAL A 417 12.54 21.21 5.40
C VAL A 417 11.97 20.46 6.59
N HIS A 418 10.76 20.84 7.00
CA HIS A 418 10.02 20.15 8.05
C HIS A 418 8.55 20.04 7.67
N ALA A 419 8.02 18.82 7.54
CA ALA A 419 6.60 18.53 7.44
C ALA A 419 5.99 18.50 8.85
N THR A 420 4.80 19.10 9.03
CA THR A 420 4.14 19.15 10.35
C THR A 420 3.34 17.90 10.66
N GLU A 421 2.91 17.17 9.64
CA GLU A 421 2.22 15.90 9.74
C GLU A 421 3.26 14.77 9.79
N SER A 422 3.07 13.84 10.72
CA SER A 422 3.89 12.64 10.85
C SER A 422 3.21 11.48 10.13
N GLY A 423 3.91 10.80 9.21
CA GLY A 423 3.40 9.65 8.47
C GLY A 423 3.39 9.87 6.96
N GLY A 424 3.46 8.78 6.19
CA GLY A 424 3.03 8.78 4.80
C GLY A 424 1.50 8.88 4.72
N ALA A 425 0.97 9.15 3.52
CA ALA A 425 -0.47 9.25 3.28
C ALA A 425 -1.23 8.03 3.84
N ASP A 426 -2.48 8.22 4.26
CA ASP A 426 -3.34 7.14 4.74
C ASP A 426 -4.67 7.04 3.96
N ALA A 427 -5.29 5.87 4.03
CA ALA A 427 -6.58 5.60 3.42
C ALA A 427 -7.37 4.59 4.26
N ASN A 428 -8.69 4.72 4.25
CA ASN A 428 -9.59 3.77 4.92
C ASN A 428 -10.09 2.73 3.92
N ALA A 429 -9.58 1.51 4.05
CA ALA A 429 -9.98 0.37 3.25
C ALA A 429 -11.17 -0.36 3.91
N THR A 430 -12.04 -0.94 3.09
CA THR A 430 -13.12 -1.81 3.54
C THR A 430 -13.09 -3.13 2.79
N LEU A 431 -13.13 -4.22 3.55
CA LEU A 431 -13.25 -5.59 3.04
C LEU A 431 -14.32 -6.33 3.83
N HIS A 432 -15.29 -6.93 3.15
CA HIS A 432 -16.36 -7.70 3.79
C HIS A 432 -17.13 -6.93 4.89
N GLY A 433 -17.23 -5.60 4.74
CA GLY A 433 -17.86 -4.71 5.72
C GLY A 433 -16.99 -4.38 6.95
N ALA A 434 -15.78 -4.93 7.05
CA ALA A 434 -14.78 -4.52 8.02
C ALA A 434 -13.96 -3.34 7.46
N THR A 435 -13.84 -2.26 8.22
CA THR A 435 -13.06 -1.08 7.83
C THR A 435 -11.78 -1.00 8.65
N PHE A 436 -10.66 -0.67 7.99
CA PHE A 436 -9.36 -0.48 8.61
C PHE A 436 -8.55 0.59 7.88
N THR A 437 -7.66 1.26 8.60
CA THR A 437 -6.73 2.23 8.03
C THR A 437 -5.50 1.51 7.50
N THR A 438 -5.06 1.92 6.32
CA THR A 438 -3.81 1.54 5.68
C THR A 438 -3.02 2.80 5.36
N ALA A 439 -1.70 2.77 5.54
CA ALA A 439 -0.84 3.92 5.33
C ALA A 439 0.39 3.57 4.50
N SER A 440 0.94 4.54 3.80
CA SER A 440 2.24 4.44 3.13
C SER A 440 3.38 4.47 4.15
N ALA A 441 4.56 3.99 3.77
CA ALA A 441 5.77 4.20 4.55
C ALA A 441 6.05 5.71 4.73
N ASP A 442 6.49 6.10 5.93
CA ASP A 442 6.77 7.49 6.29
C ASP A 442 8.10 7.96 5.68
N PRO A 443 8.08 8.92 4.73
CA PRO A 443 9.31 9.46 4.15
C PRO A 443 10.13 10.26 5.17
N GLY A 444 9.64 10.55 6.37
CA GLY A 444 10.31 11.32 7.40
C GLY A 444 9.99 12.81 7.35
N GLN A 445 9.74 13.39 8.52
CA GLN A 445 9.26 14.78 8.63
C GLN A 445 10.33 15.83 8.39
N THR A 446 11.56 15.60 8.85
CA THR A 446 12.62 16.62 8.80
C THR A 446 13.73 16.19 7.87
N GLY A 447 14.13 17.10 6.98
CA GLY A 447 15.12 16.80 5.97
C GLY A 447 15.95 18.00 5.53
N LEU A 448 16.87 17.71 4.62
CA LEU A 448 17.73 18.66 3.94
C LEU A 448 17.50 18.57 2.43
N GLU A 449 16.97 19.64 1.84
CA GLU A 449 16.95 19.83 0.39
C GLU A 449 18.23 20.57 -0.03
N THR A 450 18.99 19.99 -0.95
CA THR A 450 20.18 20.60 -1.55
C THR A 450 20.04 20.71 -3.05
N GLY A 451 20.73 21.66 -3.66
CA GLY A 451 20.75 21.75 -5.12
C GLY A 451 21.96 22.47 -5.68
N LEU A 452 22.32 22.09 -6.90
CA LEU A 452 23.37 22.69 -7.70
C LEU A 452 22.82 22.93 -9.09
N GLY A 453 23.11 24.09 -9.66
CA GLY A 453 22.68 24.38 -11.02
C GLY A 453 23.51 25.47 -11.67
N PHE A 454 23.21 25.70 -12.94
CA PHE A 454 23.77 26.82 -13.69
C PHE A 454 22.74 27.36 -14.67
N VAL A 455 22.84 28.66 -14.91
CA VAL A 455 22.14 29.36 -16.00
C VAL A 455 23.19 29.87 -16.98
N ALA A 456 23.00 29.64 -18.26
CA ALA A 456 23.89 30.03 -19.33
C ALA A 456 23.16 30.96 -20.31
N THR A 457 23.62 32.20 -20.41
CA THR A 457 23.04 33.23 -21.29
C THR A 457 23.67 33.12 -22.68
N LEU A 458 22.96 32.49 -23.62
CA LEU A 458 23.46 32.25 -24.99
C LEU A 458 23.36 33.48 -25.89
N SER A 459 22.32 34.31 -25.68
CA SER A 459 22.10 35.57 -26.38
C SER A 459 21.38 36.56 -25.46
N GLU A 460 21.05 37.76 -25.95
CA GLU A 460 20.23 38.72 -25.20
C GLU A 460 18.83 38.20 -24.84
N SER A 461 18.34 37.18 -25.55
CA SER A 461 16.98 36.64 -25.39
C SER A 461 16.94 35.18 -24.98
N LEU A 462 17.98 34.39 -25.20
CA LEU A 462 17.95 32.94 -24.95
C LEU A 462 18.89 32.55 -23.83
N GLU A 463 18.34 31.80 -22.87
CA GLU A 463 19.11 31.18 -21.81
C GLU A 463 18.76 29.70 -21.65
N LEU A 464 19.78 28.92 -21.30
CA LEU A 464 19.64 27.51 -20.94
C LEU A 464 19.98 27.33 -19.48
N TYR A 465 19.31 26.40 -18.81
CA TYR A 465 19.59 26.11 -17.43
C TYR A 465 19.50 24.61 -17.14
N ALA A 466 20.31 24.19 -16.19
CA ALA A 466 20.33 22.84 -15.66
C ALA A 466 20.39 22.90 -14.15
N HIS A 467 19.67 21.99 -13.50
CA HIS A 467 19.58 21.90 -12.06
C HIS A 467 19.56 20.45 -11.62
N TYR A 468 20.34 20.15 -10.60
CA TYR A 468 20.28 18.91 -9.84
C TYR A 468 19.83 19.22 -8.41
N ARG A 469 18.92 18.39 -7.88
CA ARG A 469 18.40 18.44 -6.52
C ARG A 469 18.66 17.11 -5.81
N GLY A 470 19.02 17.17 -4.53
CA GLY A 470 18.96 16.04 -3.61
C GLY A 470 18.06 16.40 -2.43
N ASP A 471 17.19 15.50 -2.02
CA ASP A 471 16.29 15.66 -0.89
C ASP A 471 16.42 14.45 0.03
N PHE A 472 16.74 14.70 1.29
CA PHE A 472 17.17 13.68 2.24
C PHE A 472 16.48 13.88 3.58
N THR A 473 15.87 12.84 4.09
CA THR A 473 15.26 12.78 5.43
C THR A 473 15.84 11.59 6.19
N GLU A 474 15.21 11.17 7.28
CA GLU A 474 15.58 9.94 8.00
C GLU A 474 15.34 8.66 7.17
N ASN A 475 14.25 8.60 6.39
CA ASN A 475 13.79 7.41 5.68
C ASN A 475 13.68 7.60 4.16
N GLN A 476 14.09 8.75 3.62
CA GLN A 476 13.98 9.04 2.19
C GLN A 476 15.31 9.55 1.63
N THR A 477 15.63 9.04 0.45
CA THR A 477 16.62 9.63 -0.45
C THR A 477 15.99 9.89 -1.82
N GLU A 478 15.98 11.15 -2.25
CA GLU A 478 15.46 11.53 -3.57
C GLU A 478 16.46 12.35 -4.35
N HIS A 479 16.61 12.01 -5.63
CA HIS A 479 17.46 12.68 -6.60
C HIS A 479 16.63 13.18 -7.77
N GLY A 480 16.76 14.46 -8.09
CA GLY A 480 16.03 15.11 -9.17
C GLY A 480 16.93 15.88 -10.11
N ALA A 481 16.56 15.92 -11.39
CA ALA A 481 17.22 16.74 -12.40
C ALA A 481 16.18 17.51 -13.23
N ARG A 482 16.55 18.73 -13.62
CA ARG A 482 15.73 19.59 -14.47
C ARG A 482 16.60 20.26 -15.51
N LEU A 483 16.12 20.29 -16.75
CA LEU A 483 16.79 20.90 -17.88
C LEU A 483 15.79 21.76 -18.63
N GLY A 484 16.12 23.03 -18.86
CA GLY A 484 15.19 23.95 -19.48
C GLY A 484 15.84 25.06 -20.28
N ALA A 485 14.97 25.80 -20.95
CA ALA A 485 15.30 26.98 -21.73
C ALA A 485 14.29 28.09 -21.44
N ARG A 486 14.75 29.34 -21.51
CA ARG A 486 13.88 30.52 -21.46
C ARG A 486 14.20 31.50 -22.56
N LEU A 487 13.15 32.09 -23.11
CA LEU A 487 13.19 33.13 -24.11
C LEU A 487 12.63 34.42 -23.51
N ALA A 488 13.41 35.51 -23.55
CA ALA A 488 13.00 36.85 -23.14
C ALA A 488 12.62 37.73 -24.35
N TRP A 489 11.57 38.55 -24.23
CA TRP A 489 11.20 39.57 -25.24
C TRP A 489 10.48 40.79 -24.66
#